data_AF-A0A098LRR0-F1
#
_entry.id   AF-A0A098LRR0-F1
#
_cell.length_a   1.000
_cell.length_b   1.000
_cell.length_c   1.000
_cell.angle_alpha   90.00
_cell.angle_beta   90.00
_cell.angle_gamma   90.00
#
_symmetry.space_group_name_H-M   'P 1'
#
loop_
_entity.id
_entity.type
_entity.pdbx_description
1 polymer ?
#
loop_
_entity_poly.entity_id
_entity_poly.type
_entity_poly.pdbx_seq_one_letter_code
_entity_poly.pdbx_strand_id
1 'polypeptide(L)'
;MKNIKLTYTKMTILLGCIFITIASCERELSDEAVFATFPTAPEVFNDSPVGLGTDFYFPYINSKATAWSVDEKESYEGSASMRFDVPNANDPEGSFAGAIFRIDGEGSGRNLTDYDALTFWAKATQSVTIGEIGFGEDFGENKYVVGRKAIDLTTAWKKYIIPIPDPSKLIQERGLLRYSTGSLLGSGYTFWLDEVRYEKLGTLAQPKPKILNGVDVEETTFIGTQINLSERGLTQTFNLPNGVNQEVTAAPSYFTFESSNPEVAIVNELGVVTVLDAGSATITATIAGVKAAGSLTLQSLGNFAEAPVPTRDPANVISIFSDAYTNVPVDYYNGFFTPDGQTTQGGEPPLTLGSGQVINYTQLNFVGIGTFLNVSSIDASQMTHLHVDINVQEAVESGDYITLQLLNSVGNNETSGSVRITDNQLQSNQWVSLDVPLNDFGLANRDKLGLLFFISDNTISNIYVDNIYYYKE
;
A
#
# COMPACT_ATOMS: atom_id res chain seq x y z
N MET A 1 84.28 4.18 -35.27
CA MET A 1 83.53 3.83 -36.51
C MET A 1 82.12 4.39 -36.43
N LYS A 2 81.54 4.73 -37.58
CA LYS A 2 80.45 5.70 -37.83
C LYS A 2 79.16 5.51 -37.01
N ASN A 3 78.60 6.61 -36.52
CA ASN A 3 77.20 6.70 -36.08
C ASN A 3 76.26 6.56 -37.30
N ILE A 4 75.51 5.45 -37.37
CA ILE A 4 74.45 5.27 -38.36
C ILE A 4 73.19 5.97 -37.83
N LYS A 5 72.81 7.10 -38.43
CA LYS A 5 71.51 7.74 -38.17
C LYS A 5 70.43 7.06 -39.00
N LEU A 6 69.67 6.16 -38.37
CA LEU A 6 68.43 5.60 -38.93
C LEU A 6 67.38 6.71 -39.01
N THR A 7 67.28 7.36 -40.17
CA THR A 7 66.40 8.54 -40.37
C THR A 7 64.96 8.12 -40.75
N TYR A 8 64.72 6.82 -40.98
CA TYR A 8 63.44 6.31 -41.50
C TYR A 8 62.49 5.77 -40.42
N THR A 9 62.94 5.55 -39.19
CA THR A 9 62.13 4.92 -38.12
C THR A 9 60.88 5.73 -37.77
N LYS A 10 60.97 7.07 -37.80
CA LYS A 10 59.81 7.94 -37.54
C LYS A 10 58.76 7.87 -38.65
N MET A 11 59.18 7.70 -39.91
CA MET A 11 58.27 7.56 -41.06
C MET A 11 57.58 6.20 -41.06
N THR A 12 58.29 5.13 -40.70
CA THR A 12 57.72 3.77 -40.62
C THR A 12 56.71 3.64 -39.48
N ILE A 13 56.96 4.28 -38.33
CA ILE A 13 56.00 4.31 -37.22
C ILE A 13 54.75 5.11 -37.60
N LEU A 14 54.91 6.27 -38.27
CA LEU A 14 53.77 7.09 -38.70
C LEU A 14 52.91 6.37 -39.75
N LEU A 15 53.53 5.67 -40.72
CA LEU A 15 52.81 4.86 -41.71
C LEU A 15 52.11 3.66 -41.07
N GLY A 16 52.73 3.03 -40.07
CA GLY A 16 52.14 1.93 -39.31
C GLY A 16 50.94 2.37 -38.47
N CYS A 17 51.03 3.52 -37.80
CA CYS A 17 49.90 4.09 -37.05
C CYS A 17 48.73 4.48 -37.97
N ILE A 18 49.01 5.03 -39.15
CA ILE A 18 47.96 5.31 -40.14
C ILE A 18 47.28 4.00 -40.56
N PHE A 19 48.03 2.95 -40.91
CA PHE A 19 47.47 1.64 -41.28
C PHE A 19 46.62 0.99 -40.18
N ILE A 20 46.95 1.19 -38.90
CA ILE A 20 46.14 0.69 -37.77
C ILE A 20 44.81 1.46 -37.65
N THR A 21 44.78 2.75 -37.98
CA THR A 21 43.54 3.56 -37.93
C THR A 21 42.59 3.34 -39.11
N ILE A 22 43.09 2.97 -40.29
CA ILE A 22 42.24 2.64 -41.46
C ILE A 22 41.85 1.15 -41.55
N ALA A 23 42.50 0.27 -40.78
CA ALA A 23 42.16 -1.15 -40.69
C ALA A 23 41.29 -1.49 -39.47
N SER A 24 40.70 -0.48 -38.81
CA SER A 24 39.65 -0.69 -37.82
C SER A 24 38.34 -0.93 -38.57
N CYS A 25 38.08 -2.19 -38.94
CA CYS A 25 36.74 -2.61 -39.33
C CYS A 25 35.86 -2.50 -38.08
N GLU A 26 35.12 -1.41 -37.93
CA GLU A 26 33.85 -1.48 -37.21
C GLU A 26 32.95 -2.41 -38.03
N ARG A 27 32.74 -3.62 -37.52
CA ARG A 27 31.78 -4.54 -38.07
C ARG A 27 30.41 -4.02 -37.66
N GLU A 28 29.71 -3.35 -38.57
CA GLU A 28 28.29 -3.08 -38.37
C GLU A 28 27.56 -4.41 -38.14
N LEU A 29 26.57 -4.41 -37.25
CA LEU A 29 25.70 -5.56 -37.05
C LEU A 29 25.09 -5.91 -38.41
N SER A 30 25.28 -7.17 -38.86
CA SER A 30 24.68 -7.62 -40.13
C SER A 30 23.17 -7.46 -40.08
N ASP A 31 22.53 -7.27 -41.23
CA ASP A 31 21.05 -7.27 -41.37
C ASP A 31 20.39 -8.58 -40.88
N GLU A 32 21.19 -9.63 -40.62
CA GLU A 32 20.79 -10.92 -40.02
C GLU A 32 20.89 -10.95 -38.48
N ALA A 33 21.28 -9.86 -37.81
CA ALA A 33 21.37 -9.80 -36.36
C ALA A 33 19.97 -9.87 -35.73
N VAL A 34 19.62 -11.01 -35.15
CA VAL A 34 18.38 -11.20 -34.38
C VAL A 34 18.64 -10.77 -32.93
N PHE A 35 17.76 -9.93 -32.38
CA PHE A 35 17.82 -9.58 -30.97
C PHE A 35 17.67 -10.84 -30.10
N ALA A 36 18.48 -10.95 -29.05
CA ALA A 36 18.30 -11.99 -28.05
C ALA A 36 16.91 -11.84 -27.40
N THR A 37 16.11 -12.90 -27.45
CA THR A 37 14.78 -12.94 -26.82
C THR A 37 14.81 -13.76 -25.54
N PHE A 38 13.97 -13.42 -24.57
CA PHE A 38 13.80 -14.24 -23.38
C PHE A 38 13.15 -15.60 -23.71
N PRO A 39 13.49 -16.67 -22.97
CA PRO A 39 12.84 -17.97 -23.13
C PRO A 39 11.31 -17.87 -22.99
N THR A 40 10.59 -18.66 -23.77
CA THR A 40 9.12 -18.74 -23.76
C THR A 40 8.63 -20.03 -23.10
N ALA A 41 9.38 -20.61 -22.17
CA ALA A 41 8.98 -21.87 -21.54
C ALA A 41 7.69 -21.66 -20.71
N PRO A 42 6.61 -22.43 -20.93
CA PRO A 42 5.38 -22.27 -20.17
C PRO A 42 5.45 -22.91 -18.78
N GLU A 43 6.18 -24.00 -18.60
CA GLU A 43 6.17 -24.80 -17.37
C GLU A 43 6.91 -24.08 -16.24
N VAL A 44 6.27 -23.92 -15.08
CA VAL A 44 6.90 -23.54 -13.82
C VAL A 44 7.29 -24.80 -13.05
N PHE A 45 6.38 -25.77 -13.01
CA PHE A 45 6.57 -27.07 -12.38
C PHE A 45 5.75 -28.14 -13.12
N ASN A 46 6.36 -29.30 -13.37
CA ASN A 46 5.70 -30.51 -13.86
C ASN A 46 5.95 -31.68 -12.89
N ASP A 47 7.10 -32.34 -12.99
CA ASP A 47 7.64 -33.27 -11.99
C ASP A 47 8.79 -32.62 -11.18
N SER A 48 9.31 -31.49 -11.68
CA SER A 48 10.37 -30.73 -11.05
C SER A 48 10.26 -29.25 -11.45
N PRO A 49 10.91 -28.34 -10.70
CA PRO A 49 10.97 -26.94 -11.09
C PRO A 49 11.67 -26.78 -12.44
N VAL A 50 11.02 -26.10 -13.39
CA VAL A 50 11.54 -25.96 -14.76
C VAL A 50 12.23 -24.60 -14.92
N GLY A 51 13.52 -24.58 -15.21
CA GLY A 51 14.23 -23.37 -15.63
C GLY A 51 14.19 -22.19 -14.65
N LEU A 52 14.07 -22.44 -13.34
CA LEU A 52 14.06 -21.40 -12.31
C LEU A 52 15.46 -21.05 -11.75
N GLY A 53 16.46 -21.90 -11.99
CA GLY A 53 17.80 -21.75 -11.41
C GLY A 53 17.95 -22.49 -10.08
N THR A 54 18.95 -22.12 -9.29
CA THR A 54 19.27 -22.80 -8.01
C THR A 54 18.71 -22.08 -6.80
N ASP A 55 18.55 -20.76 -6.87
CA ASP A 55 17.98 -19.93 -5.82
C ASP A 55 16.68 -19.28 -6.32
N PHE A 56 15.58 -20.04 -6.29
CA PHE A 56 14.31 -19.62 -6.87
C PHE A 56 13.16 -19.47 -5.87
N TYR A 57 13.28 -20.03 -4.66
CA TYR A 57 12.21 -20.05 -3.67
C TYR A 57 12.49 -19.03 -2.56
N PHE A 58 11.67 -17.99 -2.48
CA PHE A 58 11.87 -16.88 -1.54
C PHE A 58 10.64 -16.73 -0.62
N PRO A 59 10.69 -17.29 0.61
CA PRO A 59 9.65 -17.09 1.62
C PRO A 59 9.44 -15.63 1.98
N TYR A 60 8.19 -15.24 2.24
CA TYR A 60 7.91 -13.93 2.83
C TYR A 60 8.45 -13.86 4.27
N ILE A 61 8.70 -12.63 4.72
CA ILE A 61 9.01 -12.36 6.13
C ILE A 61 7.90 -12.95 7.01
N ASN A 62 8.29 -13.64 8.08
CA ASN A 62 7.43 -14.36 9.03
C ASN A 62 6.67 -15.57 8.46
N SER A 63 6.88 -15.93 7.19
CA SER A 63 6.38 -17.19 6.67
C SER A 63 7.26 -18.37 7.11
N LYS A 64 6.66 -19.56 7.24
CA LYS A 64 7.40 -20.80 7.41
C LYS A 64 8.26 -21.09 6.19
N ALA A 65 9.57 -20.87 6.32
CA ALA A 65 10.53 -21.00 5.22
C ALA A 65 10.66 -22.43 4.65
N THR A 66 10.23 -23.45 5.40
CA THR A 66 10.24 -24.86 5.00
C THR A 66 8.88 -25.35 4.51
N ALA A 67 7.93 -24.45 4.24
CA ALA A 67 6.57 -24.82 3.88
C ALA A 67 6.46 -25.52 2.53
N TRP A 68 7.41 -25.34 1.61
CA TRP A 68 7.37 -25.97 0.28
C TRP A 68 8.35 -27.14 0.16
N SER A 69 7.92 -28.19 -0.53
CA SER A 69 8.74 -29.33 -0.95
C SER A 69 8.19 -29.98 -2.22
N VAL A 70 8.93 -30.94 -2.77
CA VAL A 70 8.47 -31.80 -3.88
C VAL A 70 8.03 -33.15 -3.31
N ASP A 71 6.83 -33.60 -3.65
CA ASP A 71 6.24 -34.85 -3.19
C ASP A 71 6.14 -35.86 -4.34
N GLU A 72 6.95 -36.91 -4.29
CA GLU A 72 7.03 -37.98 -5.31
C GLU A 72 5.98 -39.11 -5.11
N LYS A 73 5.02 -38.93 -4.19
CA LYS A 73 4.01 -39.95 -3.86
C LYS A 73 2.59 -39.54 -4.23
N GLU A 74 2.33 -38.25 -4.35
CA GLU A 74 1.03 -37.69 -4.69
C GLU A 74 1.23 -36.78 -5.89
N SER A 75 0.54 -37.06 -6.99
CA SER A 75 0.53 -36.23 -8.20
C SER A 75 -0.84 -36.33 -8.88
N TYR A 76 -1.16 -35.33 -9.69
CA TYR A 76 -2.28 -35.38 -10.64
C TYR A 76 -1.83 -36.12 -11.91
N GLU A 77 -0.68 -35.72 -12.46
CA GLU A 77 -0.06 -36.30 -13.64
C GLU A 77 1.43 -36.52 -13.38
N GLY A 78 2.09 -37.43 -14.11
CA GLY A 78 3.50 -37.71 -13.89
C GLY A 78 3.79 -38.43 -12.56
N SER A 79 4.85 -38.01 -11.90
CA SER A 79 5.54 -38.70 -10.79
C SER A 79 5.77 -37.85 -9.54
N ALA A 80 5.57 -36.53 -9.61
CA ALA A 80 5.70 -35.66 -8.45
C ALA A 80 4.76 -34.44 -8.52
N SER A 81 4.51 -33.81 -7.37
CA SER A 81 3.81 -32.53 -7.28
C SER A 81 4.48 -31.56 -6.31
N MET A 82 4.13 -30.28 -6.37
CA MET A 82 4.52 -29.30 -5.36
C MET A 82 3.68 -29.50 -4.11
N ARG A 83 4.31 -29.74 -2.97
CA ARG A 83 3.67 -29.88 -1.67
C ARG A 83 3.88 -28.65 -0.81
N PHE A 84 2.80 -28.17 -0.20
CA PHE A 84 2.80 -27.01 0.67
C PHE A 84 2.23 -27.38 2.04
N ASP A 85 3.08 -27.41 3.06
CA ASP A 85 2.71 -27.69 4.45
C ASP A 85 2.44 -26.37 5.19
N VAL A 86 1.16 -26.05 5.33
CA VAL A 86 0.67 -24.86 6.04
C VAL A 86 0.78 -25.10 7.54
N PRO A 87 1.50 -24.24 8.29
CA PRO A 87 1.72 -24.43 9.72
C PRO A 87 0.46 -24.20 10.56
N ASN A 88 0.52 -24.62 11.83
CA ASN A 88 -0.42 -24.13 12.83
C ASN A 88 -0.17 -22.64 13.09
N ALA A 89 -1.19 -21.92 13.57
CA ALA A 89 -1.06 -20.47 13.82
C ALA A 89 0.05 -20.10 14.82
N ASN A 90 0.42 -21.03 15.71
CA ASN A 90 1.44 -20.83 16.75
C ASN A 90 2.77 -21.55 16.45
N ASP A 91 3.00 -21.98 15.21
CA ASP A 91 4.26 -22.61 14.82
C ASP A 91 5.43 -21.59 14.95
N PRO A 92 6.50 -21.91 15.70
CA PRO A 92 7.61 -20.99 15.92
C PRO A 92 8.44 -20.73 14.65
N GLU A 93 8.32 -21.55 13.60
CA GLU A 93 9.02 -21.36 12.32
C GLU A 93 8.29 -20.37 11.39
N GLY A 94 7.06 -19.99 11.71
CA GLY A 94 6.23 -19.05 10.96
C GLY A 94 4.74 -19.41 11.03
N SER A 95 3.87 -18.41 11.13
CA SER A 95 2.42 -18.62 11.36
C SER A 95 1.60 -18.88 10.10
N PHE A 96 2.23 -18.82 8.92
CA PHE A 96 1.61 -19.04 7.61
C PHE A 96 2.62 -19.56 6.59
N ALA A 97 2.12 -20.13 5.49
CA ALA A 97 2.93 -20.57 4.36
C ALA A 97 2.77 -19.59 3.18
N GLY A 98 3.87 -19.04 2.70
CA GLY A 98 3.86 -18.13 1.57
C GLY A 98 5.26 -17.78 1.08
N ALA A 99 5.40 -17.78 -0.23
CA ALA A 99 6.67 -17.49 -0.91
C ALA A 99 6.40 -17.08 -2.37
N ILE A 100 7.46 -16.57 -3.00
CA ILE A 100 7.53 -16.41 -4.45
C ILE A 100 8.49 -17.45 -5.06
N PHE A 101 8.19 -17.87 -6.28
CA PHE A 101 9.05 -18.65 -7.16
C PHE A 101 9.54 -17.74 -8.27
N ARG A 102 10.82 -17.35 -8.19
CA ARG A 102 11.43 -16.36 -9.05
C ARG A 102 12.59 -16.98 -9.82
N ILE A 103 12.74 -16.62 -11.10
CA ILE A 103 13.91 -17.03 -11.88
C ILE A 103 15.17 -16.37 -11.31
N ASP A 104 16.14 -17.21 -10.94
CA ASP A 104 17.46 -16.83 -10.46
C ASP A 104 18.24 -15.98 -11.49
N GLY A 105 19.15 -15.13 -11.02
CA GLY A 105 19.99 -14.26 -11.84
C GLY A 105 19.37 -12.91 -12.23
N GLU A 106 20.15 -11.84 -12.15
CA GLU A 106 19.76 -10.51 -12.62
C GLU A 106 19.62 -10.49 -14.16
N GLY A 107 18.60 -9.78 -14.65
CA GLY A 107 18.31 -9.75 -16.09
C GLY A 107 17.77 -11.06 -16.66
N SER A 108 17.49 -12.07 -15.83
CA SER A 108 16.74 -13.26 -16.24
C SER A 108 15.26 -12.93 -16.44
N GLY A 109 14.49 -13.88 -16.97
CA GLY A 109 13.06 -13.70 -17.20
C GLY A 109 12.54 -14.62 -18.30
N ARG A 110 11.23 -14.69 -18.43
CA ARG A 110 10.55 -15.34 -19.54
C ARG A 110 9.73 -14.33 -20.33
N ASN A 111 9.71 -14.53 -21.63
CA ASN A 111 8.71 -13.90 -22.46
C ASN A 111 7.42 -14.72 -22.38
N LEU A 112 6.40 -14.17 -21.74
CA LEU A 112 5.10 -14.78 -21.53
C LEU A 112 3.99 -14.12 -22.37
N THR A 113 4.34 -13.29 -23.35
CA THR A 113 3.36 -12.49 -24.12
C THR A 113 2.36 -13.32 -24.93
N ASP A 114 2.68 -14.59 -25.19
CA ASP A 114 1.81 -15.49 -25.98
C ASP A 114 0.75 -16.22 -25.14
N TYR A 115 0.80 -16.14 -23.82
CA TYR A 115 -0.10 -16.82 -22.89
C TYR A 115 -1.23 -15.91 -22.43
N ASP A 116 -2.32 -16.47 -21.90
CA ASP A 116 -3.44 -15.70 -21.33
C ASP A 116 -3.82 -16.14 -19.91
N ALA A 117 -3.23 -17.21 -19.39
CA ALA A 117 -3.44 -17.69 -18.04
C ALA A 117 -2.21 -18.39 -17.44
N LEU A 118 -2.08 -18.31 -16.12
CA LEU A 118 -1.41 -19.32 -15.31
C LEU A 118 -2.44 -20.39 -14.92
N THR A 119 -2.13 -21.66 -15.15
CA THR A 119 -2.99 -22.79 -14.78
C THR A 119 -2.21 -23.81 -13.96
N PHE A 120 -2.95 -24.56 -13.16
CA PHE A 120 -2.43 -25.64 -12.32
C PHE A 120 -3.56 -26.54 -11.85
N TRP A 121 -3.23 -27.78 -11.50
CA TRP A 121 -4.10 -28.65 -10.72
C TRP A 121 -3.81 -28.46 -9.24
N ALA A 122 -4.85 -28.48 -8.41
CA ALA A 122 -4.67 -28.40 -6.96
C ALA A 122 -5.65 -29.29 -6.19
N LYS A 123 -5.20 -29.74 -5.02
CA LYS A 123 -6.00 -30.40 -3.98
C LYS A 123 -5.43 -30.08 -2.60
N ALA A 124 -6.16 -30.40 -1.54
CA ALA A 124 -5.71 -30.29 -0.16
C ALA A 124 -6.08 -31.52 0.67
N THR A 125 -5.49 -31.66 1.85
CA THR A 125 -5.84 -32.76 2.79
C THR A 125 -7.28 -32.67 3.30
N GLN A 126 -7.89 -31.48 3.20
CA GLN A 126 -9.27 -31.19 3.55
C GLN A 126 -9.81 -30.10 2.64
N SER A 127 -11.14 -29.91 2.62
CA SER A 127 -11.73 -28.73 1.98
C SER A 127 -11.32 -27.48 2.74
N VAL A 128 -10.74 -26.51 2.04
CA VAL A 128 -10.20 -25.29 2.64
C VAL A 128 -10.18 -24.17 1.60
N THR A 129 -10.36 -22.93 2.04
CA THR A 129 -10.14 -21.75 1.22
C THR A 129 -8.75 -21.22 1.54
N ILE A 130 -7.84 -21.22 0.56
CA ILE A 130 -6.50 -20.65 0.73
C ILE A 130 -6.51 -19.16 0.40
N GLY A 131 -5.60 -18.41 1.03
CA GLY A 131 -5.54 -16.95 0.94
C GLY A 131 -5.37 -16.43 -0.49
N GLU A 132 -4.26 -16.77 -1.13
CA GLU A 132 -3.92 -16.27 -2.46
C GLU A 132 -2.95 -17.20 -3.22
N ILE A 133 -3.11 -17.26 -4.55
CA ILE A 133 -2.08 -17.73 -5.51
C ILE A 133 -2.01 -16.71 -6.65
N GLY A 134 -0.83 -16.51 -7.23
CA GLY A 134 -0.62 -15.56 -8.31
C GLY A 134 0.73 -15.71 -9.00
N PHE A 135 1.17 -14.64 -9.66
CA PHE A 135 2.50 -14.49 -10.26
C PHE A 135 2.90 -13.00 -10.30
N GLY A 136 4.07 -12.69 -10.86
CA GLY A 136 4.54 -11.33 -11.14
C GLY A 136 5.33 -10.66 -10.02
N GLU A 137 5.44 -11.31 -8.85
CA GLU A 137 6.21 -10.79 -7.72
C GLU A 137 7.63 -11.32 -7.75
N ASP A 138 8.61 -10.42 -7.67
CA ASP A 138 10.02 -10.73 -7.84
C ASP A 138 10.92 -10.12 -6.76
N PHE A 139 10.35 -9.46 -5.74
CA PHE A 139 11.09 -8.70 -4.71
C PHE A 139 12.03 -7.61 -5.27
N GLY A 140 11.80 -7.23 -6.52
CA GLY A 140 12.38 -6.04 -7.14
C GLY A 140 11.27 -4.99 -7.29
N GLU A 141 10.94 -4.67 -8.54
CA GLU A 141 9.90 -3.69 -8.84
C GLU A 141 8.49 -4.24 -8.62
N ASN A 142 8.30 -5.57 -8.62
CA ASN A 142 6.97 -6.20 -8.53
C ASN A 142 5.98 -5.63 -9.55
N LYS A 143 6.48 -5.37 -10.77
CA LYS A 143 5.80 -4.52 -11.76
C LYS A 143 4.46 -5.08 -12.22
N TYR A 144 4.36 -6.41 -12.35
CA TYR A 144 3.22 -7.09 -12.96
C TYR A 144 2.59 -8.14 -12.04
N VAL A 145 2.52 -7.85 -10.74
CA VAL A 145 1.87 -8.75 -9.77
C VAL A 145 0.40 -8.95 -10.11
N VAL A 146 -0.01 -10.22 -10.14
CA VAL A 146 -1.40 -10.67 -10.28
C VAL A 146 -1.71 -11.65 -9.17
N GLY A 147 -2.92 -11.57 -8.61
CA GLY A 147 -3.35 -12.41 -7.50
C GLY A 147 -4.80 -12.87 -7.62
N ARG A 148 -5.03 -14.17 -7.42
CA ARG A 148 -6.36 -14.71 -7.18
C ARG A 148 -6.50 -14.97 -5.68
N LYS A 149 -7.43 -14.26 -5.04
CA LYS A 149 -7.74 -14.43 -3.62
C LYS A 149 -8.81 -15.49 -3.39
N ALA A 150 -8.87 -16.02 -2.17
CA ALA A 150 -9.91 -16.93 -1.68
C ALA A 150 -10.14 -18.13 -2.62
N ILE A 151 -9.14 -18.99 -2.75
CA ILE A 151 -9.20 -20.14 -3.65
C ILE A 151 -9.69 -21.36 -2.87
N ASP A 152 -10.88 -21.85 -3.23
CA ASP A 152 -11.46 -23.05 -2.62
C ASP A 152 -10.79 -24.31 -3.16
N LEU A 153 -10.06 -25.01 -2.31
CA LEU A 153 -9.48 -26.32 -2.56
C LEU A 153 -10.37 -27.43 -2.01
N THR A 154 -10.33 -28.58 -2.66
CA THR A 154 -11.00 -29.81 -2.21
C THR A 154 -10.01 -30.95 -2.06
N THR A 155 -10.46 -32.08 -1.52
CA THR A 155 -9.63 -33.29 -1.42
C THR A 155 -9.38 -33.99 -2.76
N ALA A 156 -10.14 -33.65 -3.80
CA ALA A 156 -9.92 -34.09 -5.17
C ALA A 156 -9.16 -33.02 -5.97
N TRP A 157 -8.32 -33.48 -6.90
CA TRP A 157 -7.65 -32.62 -7.88
C TRP A 157 -8.67 -31.87 -8.73
N LYS A 158 -8.47 -30.56 -8.85
CA LYS A 158 -9.23 -29.68 -9.74
C LYS A 158 -8.28 -28.75 -10.46
N LYS A 159 -8.60 -28.39 -11.71
CA LYS A 159 -7.85 -27.40 -12.47
C LYS A 159 -8.30 -25.98 -12.07
N TYR A 160 -7.34 -25.11 -11.86
CA TYR A 160 -7.52 -23.70 -11.58
C TYR A 160 -6.89 -22.86 -12.68
N ILE A 161 -7.45 -21.67 -12.88
CA ILE A 161 -7.04 -20.71 -13.89
C ILE A 161 -6.91 -19.35 -13.21
N ILE A 162 -5.76 -18.71 -13.41
CA ILE A 162 -5.50 -17.32 -13.04
C ILE A 162 -5.28 -16.55 -14.35
N PRO A 163 -6.27 -15.79 -14.81
CA PRO A 163 -6.15 -14.94 -16.00
C PRO A 163 -5.01 -13.92 -15.90
N ILE A 164 -4.37 -13.64 -17.03
CA ILE A 164 -3.37 -12.58 -17.17
C ILE A 164 -4.08 -11.30 -17.68
N PRO A 165 -4.01 -10.17 -16.96
CA PRO A 165 -4.70 -8.93 -17.33
C PRO A 165 -4.39 -8.41 -18.74
N ASP A 166 -3.10 -8.25 -19.05
CA ASP A 166 -2.59 -7.90 -20.38
C ASP A 166 -1.25 -8.62 -20.61
N PRO A 167 -1.26 -9.77 -21.29
CA PRO A 167 -0.04 -10.54 -21.54
C PRO A 167 1.04 -9.78 -22.30
N SER A 168 0.69 -8.78 -23.11
CA SER A 168 1.65 -8.02 -23.92
C SER A 168 2.71 -7.30 -23.07
N LYS A 169 2.44 -7.11 -21.77
CA LYS A 169 3.36 -6.52 -20.80
C LYS A 169 4.45 -7.49 -20.32
N LEU A 170 4.22 -8.80 -20.41
CA LEU A 170 5.08 -9.83 -19.82
C LEU A 170 6.23 -10.26 -20.73
N ILE A 171 7.04 -9.31 -21.17
CA ILE A 171 8.19 -9.57 -22.07
C ILE A 171 9.38 -10.22 -21.34
N GLN A 172 9.49 -10.01 -20.03
CA GLN A 172 10.58 -10.48 -19.18
C GLN A 172 10.06 -10.71 -17.75
N GLU A 173 9.12 -11.65 -17.61
CA GLU A 173 8.56 -11.97 -16.30
C GLU A 173 9.51 -12.88 -15.51
N ARG A 174 9.79 -12.51 -14.25
CA ARG A 174 10.69 -13.26 -13.36
C ARG A 174 9.95 -13.97 -12.26
N GLY A 175 8.87 -13.38 -11.73
CA GLY A 175 8.05 -13.97 -10.68
C GLY A 175 7.03 -14.91 -11.28
N LEU A 176 7.30 -16.22 -11.30
CA LEU A 176 6.46 -17.16 -12.05
C LEU A 176 5.34 -17.79 -11.25
N LEU A 177 5.43 -17.79 -9.92
CA LEU A 177 4.39 -18.25 -9.01
C LEU A 177 4.56 -17.54 -7.68
N ARG A 178 3.45 -17.19 -7.02
CA ARG A 178 3.41 -16.75 -5.63
C ARG A 178 2.21 -17.37 -4.93
N TYR A 179 2.31 -17.57 -3.63
CA TYR A 179 1.19 -18.02 -2.82
C TYR A 179 1.31 -17.48 -1.40
N SER A 180 0.18 -17.31 -0.72
CA SER A 180 0.16 -17.01 0.70
C SER A 180 -1.11 -17.56 1.33
N THR A 181 -0.97 -18.32 2.40
CA THR A 181 -2.11 -18.88 3.13
C THR A 181 -1.78 -19.20 4.58
N GLY A 182 -2.73 -18.94 5.46
CA GLY A 182 -2.64 -19.25 6.89
C GLY A 182 -3.34 -20.54 7.27
N SER A 183 -3.21 -20.90 8.54
CA SER A 183 -3.91 -22.05 9.15
C SER A 183 -5.44 -21.93 9.06
N LEU A 184 -6.13 -23.07 9.05
CA LEU A 184 -7.59 -23.13 9.13
C LEU A 184 -8.00 -23.31 10.60
N LEU A 185 -8.68 -22.32 11.18
CA LEU A 185 -9.08 -22.32 12.60
C LEU A 185 -7.90 -22.63 13.55
N GLY A 186 -6.72 -22.09 13.24
CA GLY A 186 -5.50 -22.33 14.01
C GLY A 186 -4.75 -23.62 13.66
N SER A 187 -5.36 -24.53 12.90
CA SER A 187 -4.79 -25.83 12.52
C SER A 187 -4.17 -25.79 11.12
N GLY A 188 -2.95 -26.32 11.01
CA GLY A 188 -2.24 -26.50 9.76
C GLY A 188 -2.87 -27.58 8.88
N TYR A 189 -2.48 -27.59 7.61
CA TYR A 189 -2.93 -28.55 6.60
C TYR A 189 -1.91 -28.62 5.46
N THR A 190 -2.07 -29.57 4.56
CA THR A 190 -1.24 -29.67 3.36
C THR A 190 -2.10 -29.43 2.13
N PHE A 191 -1.57 -28.71 1.16
CA PHE A 191 -2.11 -28.68 -0.19
C PHE A 191 -1.02 -28.97 -1.22
N TRP A 192 -1.45 -29.37 -2.40
CA TRP A 192 -0.57 -29.68 -3.50
C TRP A 192 -0.97 -28.88 -4.73
N LEU A 193 0.05 -28.49 -5.51
CA LEU A 193 -0.10 -27.98 -6.87
C LEU A 193 0.64 -28.90 -7.82
N ASP A 194 0.07 -29.14 -8.99
CA ASP A 194 0.69 -29.95 -10.03
C ASP A 194 0.43 -29.34 -11.41
N GLU A 195 1.29 -29.65 -12.39
CA GLU A 195 1.24 -29.14 -13.76
C GLU A 195 1.08 -27.60 -13.79
N VAL A 196 1.93 -26.90 -13.04
CA VAL A 196 1.91 -25.43 -12.94
C VAL A 196 2.55 -24.83 -14.19
N ARG A 197 1.76 -24.16 -15.01
CA ARG A 197 2.22 -23.65 -16.31
C ARG A 197 1.43 -22.46 -16.82
N TYR A 198 2.06 -21.68 -17.69
CA TYR A 198 1.38 -20.67 -18.49
C TYR A 198 0.75 -21.31 -19.73
N GLU A 199 -0.51 -20.99 -20.01
CA GLU A 199 -1.27 -21.52 -21.14
C GLU A 199 -1.90 -20.39 -21.95
N LYS A 200 -2.08 -20.66 -23.24
CA LYS A 200 -2.93 -19.86 -24.13
C LYS A 200 -4.25 -20.59 -24.29
N LEU A 201 -5.19 -20.31 -23.41
CA LEU A 201 -6.50 -20.98 -23.39
C LEU A 201 -7.39 -20.51 -24.54
N GLY A 202 -7.25 -19.26 -25.00
CA GLY A 202 -8.02 -18.66 -26.10
C GLY A 202 -9.52 -18.54 -25.84
N THR A 203 -9.96 -18.85 -24.62
CA THR A 203 -11.36 -19.02 -24.22
C THR A 203 -11.73 -18.13 -23.03
N LEU A 204 -10.77 -17.36 -22.50
CA LEU A 204 -11.04 -16.29 -21.55
C LEU A 204 -11.77 -15.16 -22.27
N ALA A 205 -12.90 -14.74 -21.72
CA ALA A 205 -13.78 -13.78 -22.37
C ALA A 205 -14.17 -12.63 -21.43
N GLN A 206 -14.67 -11.55 -22.03
CA GLN A 206 -15.25 -10.41 -21.32
C GLN A 206 -14.33 -9.80 -20.24
N PRO A 207 -13.12 -9.33 -20.60
CA PRO A 207 -12.28 -8.57 -19.67
C PRO A 207 -13.07 -7.38 -19.11
N LYS A 208 -13.18 -7.29 -17.80
CA LYS A 208 -13.88 -6.22 -17.06
C LYS A 208 -12.93 -5.63 -16.01
N PRO A 209 -12.06 -4.68 -16.39
CA PRO A 209 -11.19 -4.03 -15.44
C PRO A 209 -11.99 -3.12 -14.50
N LYS A 210 -11.45 -2.89 -13.31
CA LYS A 210 -12.00 -2.00 -12.29
C LYS A 210 -10.87 -1.20 -11.63
N ILE A 211 -11.15 0.07 -11.40
CA ILE A 211 -10.41 0.96 -10.50
C ILE A 211 -11.32 1.24 -9.31
N LEU A 212 -10.77 1.42 -8.11
CA LEU A 212 -11.55 1.69 -6.88
C LEU A 212 -12.68 0.67 -6.64
N ASN A 213 -12.39 -0.62 -6.88
CA ASN A 213 -13.38 -1.72 -6.83
C ASN A 213 -14.59 -1.54 -7.76
N GLY A 214 -14.50 -0.68 -8.77
CA GLY A 214 -15.58 -0.38 -9.72
C GLY A 214 -16.52 0.74 -9.28
N VAL A 215 -16.12 1.53 -8.26
CA VAL A 215 -16.93 2.61 -7.69
C VAL A 215 -16.42 3.96 -8.18
N ASP A 216 -17.35 4.87 -8.50
CA ASP A 216 -17.04 6.29 -8.71
C ASP A 216 -16.93 6.96 -7.33
N VAL A 217 -15.74 7.46 -7.01
CA VAL A 217 -15.42 8.09 -5.73
C VAL A 217 -15.16 9.57 -5.93
N GLU A 218 -15.76 10.40 -5.09
CA GLU A 218 -15.52 11.85 -5.05
C GLU A 218 -14.80 12.20 -3.74
N GLU A 219 -13.67 12.90 -3.85
CA GLU A 219 -12.85 13.30 -2.71
C GLU A 219 -12.47 14.77 -2.80
N THR A 220 -12.56 15.47 -1.67
CA THR A 220 -12.01 16.82 -1.52
C THR A 220 -10.59 16.71 -0.98
N THR A 221 -9.67 17.49 -1.56
CA THR A 221 -8.23 17.39 -1.30
C THR A 221 -7.54 18.74 -1.45
N PHE A 222 -6.21 18.76 -1.27
CA PHE A 222 -5.38 19.95 -1.35
C PHE A 222 -4.14 19.68 -2.22
N ILE A 223 -3.49 20.76 -2.66
CA ILE A 223 -2.22 20.68 -3.40
C ILE A 223 -1.19 19.90 -2.56
N GLY A 224 -0.47 18.99 -3.23
CA GLY A 224 0.56 18.15 -2.63
C GLY A 224 0.07 16.80 -2.11
N THR A 225 -1.23 16.56 -2.02
CA THR A 225 -1.77 15.25 -1.62
C THR A 225 -1.38 14.16 -2.64
N GLN A 226 -0.95 13.01 -2.11
CA GLN A 226 -0.68 11.80 -2.89
C GLN A 226 -1.68 10.69 -2.52
N ILE A 227 -2.27 10.05 -3.53
CA ILE A 227 -3.25 8.97 -3.35
C ILE A 227 -2.73 7.74 -4.08
N ASN A 228 -2.51 6.65 -3.36
CA ASN A 228 -2.05 5.40 -3.94
C ASN A 228 -3.23 4.51 -4.36
N LEU A 229 -3.48 4.39 -5.67
CA LEU A 229 -4.58 3.58 -6.18
C LEU A 229 -4.35 2.07 -6.02
N SER A 230 -3.09 1.62 -5.88
CA SER A 230 -2.79 0.18 -5.72
C SER A 230 -3.42 -0.41 -4.46
N GLU A 231 -3.60 0.42 -3.43
CA GLU A 231 -4.19 0.05 -2.14
C GLU A 231 -5.72 0.14 -2.13
N ARG A 232 -6.31 0.70 -3.19
CA ARG A 232 -7.74 1.06 -3.22
C ARG A 232 -8.59 0.17 -4.14
N GLY A 233 -8.02 -0.92 -4.65
CA GLY A 233 -8.76 -1.94 -5.38
C GLY A 233 -8.64 -1.81 -6.90
N LEU A 234 -7.51 -2.29 -7.42
CA LEU A 234 -7.28 -2.52 -8.85
C LEU A 234 -7.50 -3.99 -9.18
N THR A 235 -8.54 -4.28 -9.96
CA THR A 235 -8.89 -5.67 -10.32
C THR A 235 -9.30 -5.80 -11.78
N GLN A 236 -9.33 -7.04 -12.26
CA GLN A 236 -9.94 -7.37 -13.53
C GLN A 236 -10.67 -8.71 -13.45
N THR A 237 -11.87 -8.74 -14.01
CA THR A 237 -12.69 -9.95 -14.07
C THR A 237 -12.73 -10.51 -15.48
N PHE A 238 -12.60 -11.83 -15.59
CA PHE A 238 -12.75 -12.59 -16.83
C PHE A 238 -13.82 -13.66 -16.66
N ASN A 239 -14.52 -14.00 -17.75
CA ASN A 239 -15.34 -15.19 -17.80
C ASN A 239 -14.45 -16.39 -18.20
N LEU A 240 -14.46 -17.43 -17.36
CA LEU A 240 -13.72 -18.66 -17.58
C LEU A 240 -14.51 -19.61 -18.51
N PRO A 241 -13.87 -20.66 -19.09
CA PRO A 241 -14.53 -21.59 -20.00
C PRO A 241 -15.71 -22.36 -19.38
N ASN A 242 -15.74 -22.48 -18.05
CA ASN A 242 -16.83 -23.10 -17.30
C ASN A 242 -18.00 -22.11 -17.01
N GLY A 243 -17.95 -20.89 -17.55
CA GLY A 243 -18.95 -19.84 -17.36
C GLY A 243 -18.82 -19.06 -16.04
N VAL A 244 -17.86 -19.39 -15.17
CA VAL A 244 -17.63 -18.68 -13.91
C VAL A 244 -16.85 -17.40 -14.16
N ASN A 245 -17.26 -16.30 -13.51
CA ASN A 245 -16.47 -15.08 -13.50
C ASN A 245 -15.34 -15.20 -12.47
N GLN A 246 -14.11 -15.01 -12.93
CA GLN A 246 -12.91 -14.99 -12.12
C GLN A 246 -12.36 -13.58 -12.05
N GLU A 247 -12.35 -13.00 -10.84
CA GLU A 247 -11.67 -11.75 -10.56
C GLU A 247 -10.24 -12.02 -10.10
N VAL A 248 -9.30 -11.18 -10.54
CA VAL A 248 -7.92 -11.15 -10.07
C VAL A 248 -7.55 -9.71 -9.67
N THR A 249 -6.69 -9.56 -8.67
CA THR A 249 -5.99 -8.30 -8.43
C THR A 249 -4.94 -8.11 -9.52
N ALA A 250 -4.71 -6.86 -9.91
CA ALA A 250 -3.73 -6.52 -10.93
C ALA A 250 -2.89 -5.32 -10.47
N ALA A 251 -1.58 -5.41 -10.63
CA ALA A 251 -0.67 -4.32 -10.35
C ALA A 251 -0.98 -3.07 -11.21
N PRO A 252 -0.69 -1.85 -10.72
CA PRO A 252 -0.92 -0.60 -11.43
C PRO A 252 -0.33 -0.57 -12.85
N SER A 253 0.81 -1.23 -13.08
CA SER A 253 1.50 -1.23 -14.38
C SER A 253 0.73 -1.92 -15.52
N TYR A 254 -0.36 -2.64 -15.21
CA TYR A 254 -1.31 -3.14 -16.22
C TYR A 254 -2.28 -2.07 -16.69
N PHE A 255 -2.51 -1.04 -15.89
CA PHE A 255 -3.45 0.03 -16.17
C PHE A 255 -2.75 1.17 -16.92
N THR A 256 -3.45 1.73 -17.89
CA THR A 256 -3.17 3.05 -18.43
C THR A 256 -4.13 4.02 -17.77
N PHE A 257 -3.61 4.84 -16.85
CA PHE A 257 -4.39 5.86 -16.16
C PHE A 257 -4.46 7.15 -16.98
N GLU A 258 -5.57 7.87 -16.85
CA GLU A 258 -5.82 9.14 -17.52
C GLU A 258 -6.44 10.13 -16.54
N SER A 259 -5.95 11.36 -16.53
CA SER A 259 -6.54 12.49 -15.81
C SER A 259 -7.29 13.38 -16.79
N SER A 260 -8.53 13.75 -16.45
CA SER A 260 -9.30 14.73 -17.23
C SER A 260 -8.69 16.14 -17.19
N ASN A 261 -7.84 16.42 -16.19
CA ASN A 261 -7.13 17.69 -16.05
C ASN A 261 -5.75 17.49 -15.40
N PRO A 262 -4.71 17.22 -16.22
CA PRO A 262 -3.35 17.03 -15.73
C PRO A 262 -2.72 18.25 -15.03
N GLU A 263 -3.25 19.45 -15.21
CA GLU A 263 -2.78 20.64 -14.48
C GLU A 263 -3.22 20.60 -13.01
N VAL A 264 -4.34 19.92 -12.70
CA VAL A 264 -4.87 19.78 -11.33
C VAL A 264 -4.37 18.50 -10.67
N ALA A 265 -4.38 17.37 -11.37
CA ALA A 265 -3.88 16.11 -10.83
C ALA A 265 -3.28 15.22 -11.92
N ILE A 266 -2.12 14.64 -11.64
CA ILE A 266 -1.45 13.65 -12.49
C ILE A 266 -1.43 12.30 -11.81
N VAL A 267 -1.25 11.24 -12.58
CA VAL A 267 -1.14 9.86 -12.09
C VAL A 267 0.03 9.18 -12.79
N ASN A 268 0.91 8.56 -12.02
CA ASN A 268 2.10 7.88 -12.57
C ASN A 268 1.84 6.40 -12.87
N GLU A 269 2.84 5.70 -13.43
CA GLU A 269 2.72 4.27 -13.79
C GLU A 269 2.54 3.34 -12.59
N LEU A 270 2.90 3.79 -11.38
CA LEU A 270 2.69 3.06 -10.13
C LEU A 270 1.29 3.29 -9.54
N GLY A 271 0.42 4.05 -10.23
CA GLY A 271 -0.93 4.35 -9.77
C GLY A 271 -0.99 5.37 -8.64
N VAL A 272 0.08 6.16 -8.43
CA VAL A 272 0.09 7.26 -7.45
C VAL A 272 -0.43 8.52 -8.13
N VAL A 273 -1.56 9.01 -7.65
CA VAL A 273 -2.15 10.29 -8.05
C VAL A 273 -1.51 11.40 -7.22
N THR A 274 -1.06 12.48 -7.85
CA THR A 274 -0.49 13.67 -7.18
C THR A 274 -1.31 14.89 -7.56
N VAL A 275 -1.80 15.62 -6.56
CA VAL A 275 -2.55 16.88 -6.73
C VAL A 275 -1.58 18.04 -6.86
N LEU A 276 -1.70 18.80 -7.95
CA LEU A 276 -0.76 19.86 -8.35
C LEU A 276 -1.33 21.26 -8.18
N ASP A 277 -2.62 21.46 -8.43
CA ASP A 277 -3.26 22.78 -8.38
C ASP A 277 -4.71 22.70 -7.84
N ALA A 278 -5.32 23.84 -7.57
CA ALA A 278 -6.73 23.98 -7.26
C ALA A 278 -7.61 23.66 -8.48
N GLY A 279 -8.77 23.07 -8.26
CA GLY A 279 -9.73 22.74 -9.32
C GLY A 279 -10.21 21.30 -9.23
N SER A 280 -10.74 20.80 -10.35
CA SER A 280 -11.28 19.43 -10.42
C SER A 280 -10.57 18.61 -11.47
N ALA A 281 -10.31 17.34 -11.15
CA ALA A 281 -9.79 16.33 -12.07
C ALA A 281 -10.40 14.96 -11.78
N THR A 282 -10.79 14.24 -12.82
CA THR A 282 -11.24 12.85 -12.73
C THR A 282 -10.17 11.93 -13.28
N ILE A 283 -9.74 10.97 -12.46
CA ILE A 283 -8.83 9.89 -12.85
C ILE A 283 -9.65 8.68 -13.29
N THR A 284 -9.34 8.17 -14.48
CA THR A 284 -9.89 6.94 -15.04
C THR A 284 -8.77 6.00 -15.46
N ALA A 285 -9.09 4.76 -15.82
CA ALA A 285 -8.11 3.79 -16.25
C ALA A 285 -8.62 2.86 -17.35
N THR A 286 -7.70 2.28 -18.12
CA THR A 286 -7.96 1.22 -19.10
C THR A 286 -6.95 0.09 -18.96
N ILE A 287 -7.32 -1.14 -19.33
CA ILE A 287 -6.38 -2.26 -19.55
C ILE A 287 -6.57 -2.75 -20.98
N ALA A 288 -5.50 -2.81 -21.77
CA ALA A 288 -5.54 -3.25 -23.17
C ALA A 288 -6.67 -2.60 -24.00
N GLY A 289 -6.93 -1.31 -23.78
CA GLY A 289 -8.00 -0.54 -24.45
C GLY A 289 -9.42 -0.74 -23.91
N VAL A 290 -9.61 -1.60 -22.90
CA VAL A 290 -10.90 -1.78 -22.21
C VAL A 290 -10.98 -0.82 -21.03
N LYS A 291 -12.03 0.03 -21.01
CA LYS A 291 -12.27 0.97 -19.91
C LYS A 291 -12.56 0.23 -18.60
N ALA A 292 -11.86 0.62 -17.54
CA ALA A 292 -12.13 0.15 -16.19
C ALA A 292 -13.43 0.79 -15.65
N ALA A 293 -14.24 0.02 -14.95
CA ALA A 293 -15.35 0.57 -14.17
C ALA A 293 -14.80 1.31 -12.93
N GLY A 294 -15.51 2.35 -12.49
CA GLY A 294 -15.09 3.25 -11.42
C GLY A 294 -14.25 4.44 -11.90
N SER A 295 -14.10 5.44 -11.05
CA SER A 295 -13.31 6.64 -11.28
C SER A 295 -13.01 7.36 -9.96
N LEU A 296 -11.95 8.18 -9.93
CA LEU A 296 -11.63 9.04 -8.80
C LEU A 296 -11.79 10.50 -9.24
N THR A 297 -12.83 11.19 -8.77
CA THR A 297 -12.98 12.63 -8.97
C THR A 297 -12.42 13.36 -7.76
N LEU A 298 -11.41 14.18 -8.00
CA LEU A 298 -10.77 15.02 -7.01
C LEU A 298 -11.28 16.45 -7.15
N GLN A 299 -11.65 17.04 -6.02
CA GLN A 299 -11.85 18.47 -5.87
C GLN A 299 -10.73 19.03 -5.01
N SER A 300 -9.73 19.61 -5.64
CA SER A 300 -8.63 20.31 -4.96
C SER A 300 -9.08 21.71 -4.58
N LEU A 301 -9.05 22.03 -3.29
CA LEU A 301 -9.34 23.37 -2.77
C LEU A 301 -8.16 24.34 -2.89
N GLY A 302 -7.05 23.90 -3.50
CA GLY A 302 -5.82 24.66 -3.62
C GLY A 302 -4.85 24.39 -2.48
N ASN A 303 -4.09 25.40 -2.08
CA ASN A 303 -3.17 25.28 -0.96
C ASN A 303 -3.94 25.01 0.33
N PHE A 304 -3.46 24.05 1.10
CA PHE A 304 -3.94 23.87 2.46
C PHE A 304 -3.58 25.10 3.29
N ALA A 305 -4.58 25.71 3.93
CA ALA A 305 -4.34 26.74 4.93
C ALA A 305 -3.92 26.03 6.22
N GLU A 306 -2.67 26.17 6.63
CA GLU A 306 -2.14 25.55 7.85
C GLU A 306 -2.70 26.21 9.12
N ALA A 307 -2.70 25.48 10.23
CA ALA A 307 -3.02 26.04 11.53
C ALA A 307 -2.00 27.12 11.92
N PRO A 308 -2.38 28.13 12.73
CA PRO A 308 -1.44 29.13 13.21
C PRO A 308 -0.25 28.50 13.94
N VAL A 309 0.97 28.82 13.54
CA VAL A 309 2.18 28.31 14.21
C VAL A 309 2.24 28.82 15.66
N PRO A 310 2.30 27.93 16.67
CA PRO A 310 2.42 28.35 18.06
C PRO A 310 3.71 29.16 18.31
N THR A 311 3.60 30.22 19.11
CA THR A 311 4.73 31.14 19.40
C THR A 311 5.12 31.21 20.87
N ARG A 312 4.53 30.37 21.71
CA ARG A 312 4.79 30.33 23.16
C ARG A 312 6.19 29.78 23.42
N ASP A 313 6.80 30.21 24.52
CA ASP A 313 8.10 29.67 24.95
C ASP A 313 7.95 28.16 25.22
N PRO A 314 8.72 27.28 24.54
CA PRO A 314 8.67 25.84 24.78
C PRO A 314 8.86 25.44 26.24
N ALA A 315 9.55 26.23 27.06
CA ALA A 315 9.70 25.97 28.50
C ALA A 315 8.38 26.09 29.31
N ASN A 316 7.36 26.71 28.72
CA ASN A 316 6.05 26.92 29.30
C ASN A 316 4.96 26.04 28.67
N VAL A 317 5.35 25.05 27.87
CA VAL A 317 4.42 24.22 27.07
C VAL A 317 4.62 22.73 27.37
N ILE A 318 3.51 22.02 27.53
CA ILE A 318 3.46 20.55 27.44
C ILE A 318 2.70 20.22 26.15
N SER A 319 3.44 19.83 25.10
CA SER A 319 2.87 19.56 23.79
C SER A 319 2.38 18.13 23.66
N ILE A 320 1.12 17.95 23.26
CA ILE A 320 0.53 16.64 22.96
C ILE A 320 0.66 16.36 21.46
N PHE A 321 0.33 17.34 20.63
CA PHE A 321 0.44 17.26 19.18
C PHE A 321 0.72 18.65 18.60
N SER A 322 1.91 18.86 18.06
CA SER A 322 2.30 20.08 17.33
C SER A 322 3.62 19.84 16.61
N ASP A 323 3.78 20.40 15.41
CA ASP A 323 5.06 20.42 14.72
C ASP A 323 6.04 21.48 15.28
N ALA A 324 5.55 22.44 16.07
CA ALA A 324 6.35 23.54 16.60
C ALA A 324 7.10 23.17 17.91
N TYR A 325 6.70 22.10 18.59
CA TYR A 325 7.25 21.69 19.88
C TYR A 325 7.64 20.22 19.90
N THR A 326 8.44 19.83 20.90
CA THR A 326 8.67 18.42 21.20
C THR A 326 7.44 17.86 21.90
N ASN A 327 6.73 16.94 21.23
CA ASN A 327 5.56 16.29 21.79
C ASN A 327 5.95 15.28 22.88
N VAL A 328 5.15 15.22 23.94
CA VAL A 328 5.22 14.14 24.93
C VAL A 328 4.69 12.84 24.31
N PRO A 329 5.07 11.67 24.84
CA PRO A 329 4.51 10.40 24.37
C PRO A 329 2.99 10.34 24.54
N VAL A 330 2.29 9.85 23.52
CA VAL A 330 0.84 9.65 23.47
C VAL A 330 0.57 8.18 23.13
N ASP A 331 -0.40 7.54 23.79
CA ASP A 331 -0.78 6.15 23.51
C ASP A 331 -1.48 6.01 22.16
N TYR A 332 -2.40 6.95 21.88
CA TYR A 332 -3.18 7.02 20.64
C TYR A 332 -3.84 8.39 20.52
N TYR A 333 -4.14 8.81 19.28
CA TYR A 333 -5.00 9.95 18.99
C TYR A 333 -6.46 9.53 18.73
N ASN A 334 -6.75 8.23 18.66
CA ASN A 334 -8.11 7.71 18.60
C ASN A 334 -8.21 6.42 19.43
N GLY A 335 -8.97 6.45 20.52
CA GLY A 335 -9.14 5.30 21.41
C GLY A 335 -10.08 4.19 20.89
N PHE A 336 -10.79 4.42 19.78
CA PHE A 336 -11.75 3.48 19.18
C PHE A 336 -12.68 2.82 20.21
N PHE A 337 -13.40 3.64 21.00
CA PHE A 337 -14.36 3.22 22.02
C PHE A 337 -15.66 2.65 21.41
N THR A 338 -15.52 1.72 20.46
CA THR A 338 -16.62 1.10 19.71
C THR A 338 -17.64 0.38 20.59
N PRO A 339 -17.28 -0.30 21.70
CA PRO A 339 -18.26 -0.87 22.62
C PRO A 339 -19.11 0.20 23.33
N ASP A 340 -18.58 1.42 23.46
CA ASP A 340 -19.24 2.56 24.09
C ASP A 340 -19.99 3.44 23.07
N GLY A 341 -20.08 2.97 21.81
CA GLY A 341 -20.85 3.62 20.75
C GLY A 341 -20.06 4.66 19.94
N GLN A 342 -18.73 4.68 20.00
CA GLN A 342 -17.93 5.55 19.12
C GLN A 342 -18.12 5.17 17.65
N THR A 343 -18.45 6.15 16.81
CA THR A 343 -18.49 6.05 15.34
C THR A 343 -17.30 6.71 14.68
N THR A 344 -16.61 7.63 15.39
CA THR A 344 -15.49 8.41 14.86
C THR A 344 -14.38 7.54 14.27
N GLN A 345 -14.02 7.85 13.03
CA GLN A 345 -12.92 7.28 12.27
C GLN A 345 -11.77 8.28 12.14
N GLY A 346 -10.58 7.79 11.79
CA GLY A 346 -9.36 8.61 11.63
C GLY A 346 -8.55 8.70 12.92
N GLY A 347 -7.75 9.75 13.07
CA GLY A 347 -6.85 9.96 14.20
C GLY A 347 -5.45 9.37 14.06
N GLU A 348 -5.28 8.26 13.33
CA GLU A 348 -3.97 7.64 13.13
C GLU A 348 -3.86 6.90 11.78
N PRO A 349 -2.74 7.06 11.04
CA PRO A 349 -1.70 8.07 11.26
C PRO A 349 -2.24 9.50 11.01
N PRO A 350 -1.68 10.53 11.66
CA PRO A 350 -1.95 11.92 11.27
C PRO A 350 -1.72 12.14 9.76
N LEU A 351 -2.55 12.97 9.15
CA LEU A 351 -2.42 13.30 7.73
C LEU A 351 -1.29 14.30 7.53
N THR A 352 -0.44 14.05 6.53
CA THR A 352 0.52 15.06 6.08
C THR A 352 -0.16 15.96 5.07
N LEU A 353 -0.39 17.22 5.44
CA LEU A 353 -0.99 18.25 4.58
C LEU A 353 -0.13 19.53 4.66
N GLY A 354 0.19 20.11 3.50
CA GLY A 354 1.12 21.23 3.45
C GLY A 354 2.52 20.83 3.93
N SER A 355 3.06 21.58 4.90
CA SER A 355 4.38 21.34 5.49
C SER A 355 4.36 20.56 6.81
N GLY A 356 3.18 20.27 7.36
CA GLY A 356 3.01 19.68 8.69
C GLY A 356 2.05 18.49 8.74
N GLN A 357 1.79 18.04 9.96
CA GLN A 357 0.84 16.98 10.25
C GLN A 357 -0.42 17.53 10.89
N VAL A 358 -1.58 17.01 10.48
CA VAL A 358 -2.86 17.31 11.13
C VAL A 358 -3.60 16.02 11.50
N ILE A 359 -4.30 16.03 12.62
CA ILE A 359 -5.18 14.93 12.99
C ILE A 359 -6.52 15.13 12.27
N ASN A 360 -6.98 14.13 11.51
CA ASN A 360 -8.30 14.14 10.88
C ASN A 360 -9.25 13.18 11.57
N TYR A 361 -10.42 13.67 11.96
CA TYR A 361 -11.53 12.85 12.42
C TYR A 361 -12.74 12.99 11.50
N THR A 362 -13.30 11.85 11.11
CA THR A 362 -14.53 11.76 10.29
C THR A 362 -15.57 10.91 11.01
N GLN A 363 -16.86 11.07 10.66
CA GLN A 363 -17.97 10.45 11.39
C GLN A 363 -17.91 10.74 12.90
N LEU A 364 -17.42 11.92 13.24
CA LEU A 364 -17.18 12.35 14.61
C LEU A 364 -18.49 12.31 15.41
N ASN A 365 -18.51 11.50 16.46
CA ASN A 365 -19.48 11.60 17.54
C ASN A 365 -18.78 11.93 18.85
N PHE A 366 -17.74 11.16 19.18
CA PHE A 366 -16.74 11.47 20.18
C PHE A 366 -15.43 10.74 19.87
N VAL A 367 -14.30 11.29 20.29
CA VAL A 367 -12.99 10.63 20.19
C VAL A 367 -12.08 11.09 21.30
N GLY A 368 -11.23 10.19 21.81
CA GLY A 368 -10.29 10.47 22.90
C GLY A 368 -8.84 10.30 22.47
N ILE A 369 -7.99 11.21 22.93
CA ILE A 369 -6.53 11.13 22.87
C ILE A 369 -6.02 10.60 24.22
N GLY A 370 -5.29 9.49 24.21
CA GLY A 370 -4.88 8.74 25.39
C GLY A 370 -3.43 9.01 25.81
N THR A 371 -3.22 9.27 27.10
CA THR A 371 -1.90 9.49 27.73
C THR A 371 -1.83 8.79 29.10
N PHE A 372 -2.13 7.49 29.20
CA PHE A 372 -2.20 6.84 30.52
C PHE A 372 -1.98 5.32 30.56
N LEU A 373 -2.00 4.63 29.42
CA LEU A 373 -1.90 3.17 29.37
C LEU A 373 -0.44 2.70 29.40
N ASN A 374 0.32 3.08 28.36
CA ASN A 374 1.72 2.68 28.18
C ASN A 374 2.66 3.89 28.28
N VAL A 375 2.10 5.09 28.43
CA VAL A 375 2.84 6.35 28.63
C VAL A 375 2.46 6.99 29.97
N SER A 376 3.25 7.97 30.41
CA SER A 376 2.94 8.71 31.63
C SER A 376 1.80 9.68 31.40
N SER A 377 0.88 9.75 32.38
CA SER A 377 -0.13 10.82 32.44
C SER A 377 0.50 12.19 32.59
N ILE A 378 -0.24 13.19 32.14
CA ILE A 378 0.21 14.58 32.06
C ILE A 378 -0.05 15.28 33.39
N ASP A 379 1.03 15.80 33.99
CA ASP A 379 0.93 16.75 35.09
C ASP A 379 0.83 18.18 34.55
N ALA A 380 -0.40 18.66 34.44
CA ALA A 380 -0.75 20.02 34.04
C ALA A 380 -1.07 20.92 35.26
N SER A 381 -0.65 20.55 36.47
CA SER A 381 -0.97 21.29 37.71
C SER A 381 -0.46 22.74 37.71
N GLN A 382 0.63 23.00 37.00
CA GLN A 382 1.22 24.34 36.84
C GLN A 382 0.72 25.07 35.59
N MET A 383 -0.08 24.41 34.76
CA MET A 383 -0.60 24.99 33.52
C MET A 383 -1.90 25.76 33.78
N THR A 384 -2.16 26.72 32.93
CA THR A 384 -3.29 27.65 33.03
C THR A 384 -4.35 27.39 31.98
N HIS A 385 -3.94 26.90 30.80
CA HIS A 385 -4.80 26.77 29.63
C HIS A 385 -4.50 25.48 28.87
N LEU A 386 -5.52 24.98 28.17
CA LEU A 386 -5.39 24.06 27.05
C LEU A 386 -5.52 24.89 25.76
N HIS A 387 -4.56 24.76 24.86
CA HIS A 387 -4.64 25.26 23.51
C HIS A 387 -4.97 24.12 22.55
N VAL A 388 -5.88 24.37 21.61
CA VAL A 388 -6.17 23.49 20.47
C VAL A 388 -6.53 24.35 19.26
N ASP A 389 -5.98 24.03 18.10
CA ASP A 389 -6.47 24.53 16.81
C ASP A 389 -7.47 23.52 16.23
N ILE A 390 -8.68 23.98 15.90
CA ILE A 390 -9.73 23.16 15.27
C ILE A 390 -10.17 23.82 13.97
N ASN A 391 -10.29 23.02 12.91
CA ASN A 391 -10.90 23.43 11.65
C ASN A 391 -12.05 22.48 11.29
N VAL A 392 -13.27 23.02 11.27
CA VAL A 392 -14.48 22.25 10.93
C VAL A 392 -14.57 22.11 9.42
N GLN A 393 -14.37 20.90 8.90
CA GLN A 393 -14.28 20.60 7.45
C GLN A 393 -15.66 20.37 6.82
N GLU A 394 -16.65 21.14 7.26
CA GLU A 394 -18.02 21.18 6.79
C GLU A 394 -18.68 22.51 7.17
N ALA A 395 -19.97 22.69 6.82
CA ALA A 395 -20.71 23.86 7.23
C ALA A 395 -21.03 23.78 8.73
N VAL A 396 -20.65 24.82 9.49
CA VAL A 396 -21.09 25.01 10.88
C VAL A 396 -22.50 25.58 10.89
N GLU A 397 -23.45 24.81 11.43
CA GLU A 397 -24.87 25.15 11.53
C GLU A 397 -25.24 25.60 12.95
N SER A 398 -26.38 26.28 13.08
CA SER A 398 -26.90 26.73 14.37
C SER A 398 -27.17 25.53 15.29
N GLY A 399 -26.51 25.48 16.45
CA GLY A 399 -26.64 24.40 17.43
C GLY A 399 -25.53 23.36 17.37
N ASP A 400 -24.60 23.48 16.41
CA ASP A 400 -23.39 22.66 16.39
C ASP A 400 -22.47 22.98 17.56
N TYR A 401 -21.71 21.99 18.00
CA TYR A 401 -20.74 22.17 19.05
C TYR A 401 -19.65 21.09 19.05
N ILE A 402 -18.57 21.41 19.74
CA ILE A 402 -17.55 20.44 20.18
C ILE A 402 -17.35 20.65 21.68
N THR A 403 -17.58 19.61 22.47
CA THR A 403 -17.24 19.61 23.90
C THR A 403 -15.84 19.05 24.06
N LEU A 404 -14.96 19.85 24.65
CA LEU A 404 -13.66 19.38 25.11
C LEU A 404 -13.84 18.83 26.53
N GLN A 405 -13.44 17.59 26.77
CA GLN A 405 -13.52 16.98 28.10
C GLN A 405 -12.17 16.41 28.52
N LEU A 406 -11.75 16.73 29.73
CA LEU A 406 -10.51 16.26 30.34
C LEU A 406 -10.82 15.25 31.45
N LEU A 407 -10.11 14.13 31.49
CA LEU A 407 -10.17 13.16 32.59
C LEU A 407 -8.82 13.08 33.30
N ASN A 408 -8.86 13.14 34.63
CA ASN A 408 -7.73 12.98 35.52
C ASN A 408 -7.82 11.64 36.26
N SER A 409 -6.67 10.98 36.45
CA SER A 409 -6.55 9.69 37.14
C SER A 409 -7.38 8.56 36.49
N VAL A 410 -7.33 8.47 35.16
CA VAL A 410 -8.05 7.46 34.37
C VAL A 410 -7.76 6.05 34.91
N GLY A 411 -8.83 5.27 35.14
CA GLY A 411 -8.75 3.91 35.71
C GLY A 411 -8.48 3.84 37.22
N ASN A 412 -8.31 4.96 37.93
CA ASN A 412 -8.09 4.97 39.39
C ASN A 412 -8.61 6.25 40.06
N ASN A 413 -9.85 6.23 40.56
CA ASN A 413 -10.56 7.41 41.10
C ASN A 413 -10.64 8.55 40.07
N GLU A 414 -11.13 8.18 38.88
CA GLU A 414 -11.26 9.09 37.75
C GLU A 414 -12.19 10.26 38.08
N THR A 415 -11.77 11.45 37.62
CA THR A 415 -12.58 12.67 37.67
C THR A 415 -12.53 13.35 36.32
N SER A 416 -13.61 14.01 35.93
CA SER A 416 -13.70 14.67 34.62
C SER A 416 -14.24 16.09 34.74
N GLY A 417 -13.84 16.94 33.80
CA GLY A 417 -14.42 18.26 33.60
C GLY A 417 -14.52 18.56 32.10
N SER A 418 -15.42 19.45 31.71
CA SER A 418 -15.66 19.76 30.31
C SER A 418 -15.99 21.22 30.04
N VAL A 419 -15.67 21.67 28.83
CA VAL A 419 -16.05 22.97 28.27
C VAL A 419 -16.69 22.72 26.92
N ARG A 420 -17.87 23.32 26.68
CA ARG A 420 -18.54 23.25 25.38
C ARG A 420 -18.18 24.48 24.55
N ILE A 421 -17.67 24.23 23.35
CA ILE A 421 -17.40 25.22 22.30
C ILE A 421 -18.59 25.20 21.34
N THR A 422 -19.31 26.31 21.22
CA THR A 422 -20.53 26.40 20.41
C THR A 422 -20.27 26.91 19.00
N ASP A 423 -21.27 26.80 18.12
CA ASP A 423 -21.25 27.24 16.73
C ASP A 423 -20.68 28.66 16.51
N ASN A 424 -21.00 29.61 17.39
CA ASN A 424 -20.49 30.99 17.32
C ASN A 424 -18.98 31.14 17.60
N GLN A 425 -18.31 30.10 18.09
CA GLN A 425 -16.88 30.02 18.32
C GLN A 425 -16.19 29.16 17.26
N LEU A 426 -16.93 28.49 16.38
CA LEU A 426 -16.39 27.64 15.32
C LEU A 426 -16.56 28.33 13.96
N GLN A 427 -15.77 27.90 12.98
CA GLN A 427 -15.86 28.43 11.62
C GLN A 427 -15.72 27.31 10.59
N SER A 428 -16.57 27.37 9.57
CA SER A 428 -16.54 26.43 8.45
C SER A 428 -15.26 26.60 7.63
N ASN A 429 -14.52 25.51 7.45
CA ASN A 429 -13.30 25.40 6.66
C ASN A 429 -12.20 26.41 7.03
N GLN A 430 -12.16 26.86 8.29
CA GLN A 430 -11.16 27.80 8.80
C GLN A 430 -10.65 27.31 10.17
N TRP A 431 -9.38 27.57 10.45
CA TRP A 431 -8.80 27.29 11.76
C TRP A 431 -9.29 28.28 12.79
N VAL A 432 -9.71 27.74 13.93
CA VAL A 432 -9.97 28.50 15.16
C VAL A 432 -8.99 28.03 16.21
N SER A 433 -8.21 28.97 16.72
CA SER A 433 -7.35 28.77 17.89
C SER A 433 -8.15 28.96 19.18
N LEU A 434 -8.25 27.90 19.97
CA LEU A 434 -8.98 27.88 21.22
C LEU A 434 -7.99 27.83 22.39
N ASP A 435 -7.86 28.95 23.11
CA ASP A 435 -7.18 29.00 24.39
C ASP A 435 -8.23 28.86 25.51
N VAL A 436 -8.40 27.64 26.03
CA VAL A 436 -9.43 27.34 27.04
C VAL A 436 -8.80 27.34 28.44
N PRO A 437 -9.22 28.25 29.35
CA PRO A 437 -8.75 28.22 30.72
C PRO A 437 -9.06 26.88 31.38
N LEU A 438 -8.06 26.24 31.98
CA LEU A 438 -8.25 24.92 32.60
C LEU A 438 -9.25 24.96 33.77
N ASN A 439 -9.47 26.13 34.37
CA ASN A 439 -10.47 26.34 35.40
C ASN A 439 -11.91 26.22 34.90
N ASP A 440 -12.15 26.49 33.62
CA ASP A 440 -13.50 26.47 33.04
C ASP A 440 -14.02 25.04 32.89
N PHE A 441 -13.13 24.03 32.83
CA PHE A 441 -13.51 22.62 32.81
C PHE A 441 -14.21 22.17 34.10
N GLY A 442 -14.06 22.91 35.21
CA GLY A 442 -14.58 22.47 36.52
C GLY A 442 -13.84 21.24 37.09
N LEU A 443 -12.64 20.93 36.56
CA LEU A 443 -11.81 19.82 36.99
C LEU A 443 -10.83 20.28 38.08
N ALA A 444 -10.96 19.69 39.28
CA ALA A 444 -10.21 20.10 40.47
C ALA A 444 -8.73 19.69 40.45
N ASN A 445 -8.43 18.46 40.02
CA ASN A 445 -7.07 17.92 39.97
C ASN A 445 -6.64 17.71 38.51
N ARG A 446 -5.40 18.06 38.20
CA ARG A 446 -4.83 18.04 36.83
C ARG A 446 -3.41 17.49 36.80
N ASP A 447 -3.04 16.74 37.84
CA ASP A 447 -1.71 16.16 38.03
C ASP A 447 -1.50 14.86 37.25
N LYS A 448 -2.58 14.27 36.74
CA LYS A 448 -2.62 12.98 36.04
C LYS A 448 -3.67 12.98 34.93
N LEU A 449 -3.67 13.99 34.06
CA LEU A 449 -4.55 14.02 32.90
C LEU A 449 -4.20 12.83 31.99
N GLY A 450 -5.18 11.98 31.70
CA GLY A 450 -5.00 10.76 30.93
C GLY A 450 -5.80 10.72 29.63
N LEU A 451 -6.90 11.49 29.54
CA LEU A 451 -7.72 11.57 28.32
C LEU A 451 -8.13 13.01 28.05
N LEU A 452 -8.03 13.41 26.78
CA LEU A 452 -8.70 14.56 26.19
C LEU A 452 -9.71 14.06 25.16
N PHE A 453 -10.98 14.39 25.35
CA PHE A 453 -12.05 14.07 24.42
C PHE A 453 -12.50 15.27 23.60
N PHE A 454 -12.83 15.01 22.34
CA PHE A 454 -13.63 15.86 21.47
C PHE A 454 -14.99 15.19 21.29
N ILE A 455 -16.09 15.84 21.68
CA ILE A 455 -17.45 15.26 21.66
C ILE A 455 -18.38 16.20 20.90
N SER A 456 -18.94 15.74 19.78
CA SER A 456 -19.88 16.52 18.96
C SER A 456 -21.31 15.96 18.99
N ASP A 457 -21.51 14.73 19.48
CA ASP A 457 -22.75 13.98 19.39
C ASP A 457 -23.34 13.93 17.96
N ASN A 458 -22.46 13.87 16.96
CA ASN A 458 -22.75 13.88 15.51
C ASN A 458 -23.32 15.21 14.97
N THR A 459 -23.29 16.31 15.73
CA THR A 459 -23.64 17.63 15.17
C THR A 459 -22.57 18.09 14.17
N ILE A 460 -21.31 17.87 14.51
CA ILE A 460 -20.15 18.00 13.62
C ILE A 460 -19.54 16.61 13.43
N SER A 461 -19.38 16.21 12.16
CA SER A 461 -18.87 14.92 11.71
C SER A 461 -17.44 14.97 11.18
N ASN A 462 -16.92 16.13 10.73
CA ASN A 462 -15.60 16.22 10.09
C ASN A 462 -14.76 17.39 10.60
N ILE A 463 -13.62 17.10 11.24
CA ILE A 463 -12.69 18.12 11.74
C ILE A 463 -11.23 17.77 11.47
N TYR A 464 -10.43 18.81 11.23
CA TYR A 464 -8.99 18.77 11.47
C TYR A 464 -8.66 19.35 12.84
N VAL A 465 -7.69 18.74 13.51
CA VAL A 465 -7.15 19.19 14.80
C VAL A 465 -5.63 19.28 14.70
N ASP A 466 -5.08 20.37 15.19
CA ASP A 466 -3.63 20.60 15.27
C ASP A 466 -3.31 21.35 16.59
N ASN A 467 -2.02 21.48 16.91
CA ASN A 467 -1.49 22.27 18.02
C ASN A 467 -2.22 22.04 19.35
N ILE A 468 -2.27 20.79 19.81
CA ILE A 468 -2.82 20.40 21.10
C ILE A 468 -1.72 20.51 22.15
N TYR A 469 -1.83 21.47 23.07
CA TYR A 469 -0.87 21.60 24.16
C TYR A 469 -1.43 22.32 25.38
N TYR A 470 -0.86 22.02 26.55
CA TYR A 470 -1.12 22.78 27.78
C TYR A 470 -0.03 23.84 27.95
N TYR A 471 -0.38 25.02 28.43
CA TYR A 471 0.61 26.07 28.69
C TYR A 471 0.33 26.89 29.95
N LYS A 472 1.37 27.56 30.44
CA LYS A 472 1.30 28.57 31.52
C LYS A 472 1.61 29.97 30.99
N GLU A 473 0.83 30.94 31.44
CA GLU A 473 1.05 32.38 31.19
C GLU A 473 2.13 32.99 32.08
#